data_AF-A0A7J6SUB4-F1
#
_entry.id   AF-A0A7J6SUB4-F1
#
_cell.length_a   1.000
_cell.length_b   1.000
_cell.length_c   1.000
_cell.angle_alpha   90.00
_cell.angle_beta   90.00
_cell.angle_gamma   90.00
#
_symmetry.space_group_name_H-M   'P 1'
#
loop_
_entity.id
_entity.type
_entity.pdbx_description
1 polymer ?
#
loop_
_entity_poly.entity_id
_entity_poly.type
_entity_poly.pdbx_seq_one_letter_code
_entity_poly.pdbx_strand_id
1 'polypeptide(L)'
;MAGSGCPRVSAFIDRVRQKVFESTHTPAAEFEFVYGIHQALHLATGLLHLGWGRCKLKNNALGRAAVLLALWPGYRHDVSDMKYHVQVFRHLYCLAVEKRARP
;
A
#
# COMPACT_ATOMS: atom_id res chain seq x y z
N MET A 1 7.06 10.01 -3.99
CA MET A 1 8.19 9.10 -3.66
C MET A 1 8.00 7.67 -4.17
N ALA A 2 6.91 7.37 -4.91
CA ALA A 2 6.75 6.03 -5.49
C ALA A 2 7.88 5.72 -6.47
N GLY A 3 8.43 4.50 -6.38
CA GLY A 3 9.59 4.04 -7.14
C GLY A 3 10.91 4.74 -6.80
N SER A 4 11.01 5.43 -5.66
CA SER A 4 12.28 6.04 -5.24
C SER A 4 13.16 5.12 -4.40
N GLY A 5 12.62 4.05 -3.80
CA GLY A 5 13.36 3.18 -2.88
C GLY A 5 13.96 3.92 -1.68
N CYS A 6 13.32 5.00 -1.20
CA CYS A 6 13.91 5.86 -0.18
C CYS A 6 14.17 5.08 1.13
N PRO A 7 15.42 4.99 1.62
CA PRO A 7 15.76 4.22 2.81
C PRO A 7 15.05 4.71 4.08
N ARG A 8 14.84 6.03 4.21
CA ARG A 8 14.13 6.63 5.34
C ARG A 8 12.68 6.18 5.41
N VAL A 9 12.02 6.08 4.26
CA VAL A 9 10.62 5.61 4.18
C VAL A 9 10.56 4.10 4.38
N SER A 10 11.51 3.34 3.83
CA SER A 10 11.59 1.89 4.08
C SER A 10 11.77 1.61 5.58
N ALA A 11 12.74 2.26 6.23
CA ALA A 11 12.96 2.12 7.66
C ALA A 11 11.77 2.57 8.52
N PHE A 12 10.97 3.53 8.04
CA PHE A 12 9.70 3.87 8.68
C PHE A 12 8.67 2.74 8.55
N ILE A 13 8.48 2.19 7.34
CA ILE A 13 7.57 1.07 7.09
C ILE A 13 7.97 -0.15 7.92
N ASP A 14 9.27 -0.47 8.00
CA ASP A 14 9.76 -1.63 8.75
C ASP A 14 9.55 -1.47 10.25
N ARG A 15 9.75 -0.26 10.81
CA ARG A 15 9.41 0.03 12.21
C ARG A 15 7.93 -0.13 12.51
N VAL A 16 7.04 0.32 11.62
CA VAL A 16 5.60 0.13 11.80
C VAL A 16 5.23 -1.35 11.69
N ARG A 17 5.81 -2.07 10.73
CA ARG A 17 5.60 -3.51 10.57
C ARG A 17 5.99 -4.29 11.83
N GLN A 18 7.11 -3.93 12.45
CA GLN A 18 7.57 -4.55 13.69
C GLN A 18 6.57 -4.34 14.84
N LYS A 19 6.08 -3.11 15.04
CA LYS A 19 5.06 -2.82 16.08
C LYS A 19 3.76 -3.58 15.86
N VAL A 20 3.34 -3.72 14.60
CA VAL A 20 2.13 -4.48 14.25
C VAL A 20 2.34 -5.96 14.57
N PHE A 21 3.49 -6.52 14.19
CA PHE A 21 3.85 -7.91 14.51
C PHE A 21 3.84 -8.18 16.02
N GLU A 22 4.42 -7.29 16.82
CA GLU A 22 4.40 -7.37 18.29
C GLU A 22 2.97 -7.34 18.85
N SER A 23 2.09 -6.52 18.27
CA SER A 23 0.69 -6.39 18.69
C SER A 23 -0.14 -7.64 18.37
N THR A 24 0.11 -8.29 17.22
CA THR A 24 -0.61 -9.49 16.77
C THR A 24 -0.48 -10.68 17.73
N HIS A 25 0.58 -10.74 18.54
CA HIS A 25 0.82 -11.85 19.46
C HIS A 25 0.13 -11.68 20.83
N THR A 26 -0.69 -10.63 21.00
CA THR A 26 -1.47 -10.42 22.22
C THR A 26 -2.89 -10.96 22.06
N PRO A 27 -3.45 -11.69 23.06
CA PRO A 27 -4.78 -12.31 22.96
C PRO A 27 -5.94 -11.30 22.92
N ALA A 28 -5.66 -10.01 23.20
CA ALA A 28 -6.63 -8.91 23.16
C ALA A 28 -6.52 -8.02 21.91
N ALA A 29 -5.50 -8.21 21.07
CA ALA A 29 -5.45 -7.52 19.79
C ALA A 29 -6.45 -8.21 18.86
N GLU A 30 -7.64 -7.64 18.78
CA GLU A 30 -8.67 -8.09 17.87
C GLU A 30 -8.09 -8.15 16.45
N PHE A 31 -8.17 -9.35 15.84
CA PHE A 31 -7.77 -9.63 14.46
C PHE A 31 -8.34 -8.60 13.46
N GLU A 32 -9.40 -7.90 13.88
CA GLU A 32 -10.18 -6.92 13.14
C GLU A 32 -9.37 -5.74 12.58
N PHE A 33 -8.23 -5.33 13.14
CA PHE A 33 -7.45 -4.22 12.56
C PHE A 33 -6.12 -4.62 11.92
N VAL A 34 -5.59 -5.79 12.31
CA VAL A 34 -4.26 -6.24 11.93
C VAL A 34 -4.15 -6.48 10.42
N TYR A 35 -5.16 -7.11 9.82
CA TYR A 35 -5.18 -7.41 8.40
C TYR A 35 -5.04 -6.17 7.51
N GLY A 36 -5.89 -5.16 7.76
CA GLY A 36 -5.90 -3.92 7.00
C GLY A 36 -4.58 -3.16 7.10
N ILE A 37 -3.95 -3.18 8.27
CA ILE A 37 -2.63 -2.56 8.47
C ILE A 37 -1.55 -3.31 7.68
N HIS A 38 -1.53 -4.65 7.70
CA HIS A 38 -0.61 -5.42 6.87
C HIS A 38 -0.79 -5.11 5.38
N GLN A 39 -2.04 -5.05 4.91
CA GLN A 39 -2.34 -4.70 3.53
C GLN A 39 -1.82 -3.30 3.17
N ALA A 40 -2.03 -2.31 4.03
CA ALA A 40 -1.52 -0.95 3.84
C ALA A 40 0.02 -0.91 3.79
N LEU A 41 0.70 -1.64 4.68
CA LEU A 41 2.16 -1.72 4.72
C LEU A 41 2.72 -2.37 3.46
N HIS A 42 2.12 -3.45 2.97
CA HIS A 42 2.54 -4.10 1.72
C HIS A 42 2.33 -3.19 0.51
N LEU A 43 1.21 -2.46 0.45
CA LEU A 43 0.94 -1.51 -0.63
C LEU A 43 1.94 -0.35 -0.61
N ALA A 44 2.23 0.21 0.57
CA ALA A 44 3.26 1.24 0.74
C ALA A 44 4.65 0.74 0.32
N THR A 45 5.02 -0.49 0.71
CA THR A 45 6.29 -1.13 0.33
C THR A 45 6.39 -1.30 -1.19
N GLY A 46 5.32 -1.80 -1.83
CA GLY A 46 5.25 -2.00 -3.28
C GLY A 46 5.32 -0.69 -4.05
N LEU A 47 4.61 0.35 -3.60
CA LEU A 47 4.68 1.68 -4.21
C LEU A 47 6.06 2.32 -4.04
N LEU A 48 6.73 2.15 -2.89
CA LEU A 48 8.08 2.68 -2.68
C LEU A 48 9.10 2.05 -3.65
N HIS A 49 8.97 0.76 -3.93
CA HIS A 49 9.86 -0.02 -4.79
C HIS A 49 9.27 -0.32 -6.18
N LEU A 50 8.35 0.53 -6.66
CA LEU A 50 7.60 0.32 -7.89
C LEU A 50 8.51 0.03 -9.10
N GLY A 51 8.35 -1.13 -9.73
CA GLY A 51 9.18 -1.57 -10.85
C GLY A 51 10.68 -1.67 -10.51
N TRP A 52 11.03 -2.01 -9.27
CA TRP A 52 12.40 -1.94 -8.72
C TRP A 52 13.03 -0.55 -8.84
N GLY A 53 12.21 0.49 -8.68
CA GLY A 53 12.62 1.89 -8.79
C GLY A 53 12.71 2.44 -10.22
N ARG A 54 12.34 1.62 -11.22
CA ARG A 54 12.32 2.01 -12.65
C ARG A 54 11.00 2.66 -13.08
N CYS A 55 10.00 2.63 -12.21
CA CYS A 55 8.67 3.16 -12.52
C CYS A 55 8.27 4.25 -11.53
N LYS A 56 7.34 5.11 -11.93
CA LYS A 56 6.70 6.12 -11.10
C LYS A 56 5.19 6.09 -11.31
N LEU A 57 4.45 6.84 -10.49
CA LEU A 57 3.02 7.07 -10.70
C LEU A 57 2.83 8.29 -11.61
N LYS A 58 1.99 8.12 -12.64
CA LYS A 58 1.62 9.18 -13.57
C LYS A 58 0.64 10.17 -12.91
N ASN A 59 0.77 11.46 -13.22
CA ASN A 59 -0.09 12.53 -12.71
C ASN A 59 -1.08 13.06 -13.77
N ASN A 60 -1.71 12.15 -14.51
CA ASN A 60 -2.83 12.47 -15.39
C ASN A 60 -4.17 12.05 -14.74
N ALA A 61 -5.29 12.42 -15.34
CA ALA A 61 -6.62 12.14 -14.77
C ALA A 61 -6.84 10.65 -14.46
N LEU A 62 -6.45 9.77 -15.40
CA LEU A 62 -6.53 8.31 -15.21
C LEU A 62 -5.63 7.83 -14.07
N GLY A 63 -4.39 8.32 -13.98
CA GLY A 63 -3.45 7.96 -12.93
C GLY A 63 -3.95 8.36 -11.54
N ARG A 64 -4.49 9.57 -11.41
CA ARG A 64 -5.09 10.04 -10.15
C ARG A 64 -6.32 9.20 -9.78
N ALA A 65 -7.24 8.97 -10.72
CA ALA A 65 -8.43 8.15 -10.48
C ALA A 65 -8.07 6.72 -10.05
N ALA A 66 -7.12 6.09 -10.74
CA ALA A 66 -6.62 4.76 -10.42
C ALA A 66 -5.98 4.68 -9.02
N VAL A 67 -5.19 5.68 -8.64
CA VAL A 67 -4.58 5.75 -7.31
C VAL A 67 -5.62 6.02 -6.23
N LEU A 68 -6.62 6.86 -6.47
CA LEU A 68 -7.71 7.11 -5.52
C LEU A 68 -8.49 5.82 -5.22
N LEU A 69 -8.79 5.04 -6.25
CA LEU A 69 -9.42 3.73 -6.08
C LEU A 69 -8.50 2.77 -5.32
N ALA A 70 -7.22 2.67 -5.70
CA ALA A 70 -6.30 1.73 -5.06
C ALA A 70 -5.95 2.11 -3.60
N LEU A 71 -5.91 3.40 -3.28
CA LEU A 71 -5.52 3.94 -1.98
C LEU A 71 -6.71 4.41 -1.13
N TRP A 72 -7.90 3.83 -1.33
CA TRP A 72 -9.05 4.10 -0.48
C TRP A 72 -8.67 3.99 1.02
N PRO A 73 -8.97 5.00 1.85
CA PRO A 73 -8.48 5.05 3.24
C PRO A 73 -9.11 4.00 4.15
N GLY A 74 -10.30 3.48 3.80
CA GLY A 74 -10.93 2.37 4.53
C GLY A 74 -10.24 1.04 4.24
N TYR A 75 -9.35 0.60 5.12
CA TYR A 75 -8.74 -0.73 5.06
C TYR A 75 -9.64 -1.77 5.74
N ARG A 76 -9.50 -3.02 5.29
CA ARG A 76 -10.39 -4.12 5.66
C ARG A 76 -10.04 -4.71 7.01
N HIS A 77 -11.09 -5.20 7.67
CA HIS A 77 -10.94 -5.90 8.94
C HIS A 77 -10.69 -7.39 8.75
N ASP A 78 -11.26 -7.96 7.70
CA ASP A 78 -11.12 -9.36 7.33
C ASP A 78 -10.79 -9.48 5.84
N VAL A 79 -10.22 -10.63 5.46
CA VAL A 79 -9.89 -10.99 4.07
C VAL A 79 -11.10 -11.03 3.15
N SER A 80 -12.29 -11.31 3.69
CA SER A 80 -13.53 -11.44 2.93
C SER A 80 -14.41 -10.18 2.99
N ASP A 81 -14.04 -9.17 3.79
CA ASP A 81 -14.83 -7.95 3.90
C ASP A 81 -14.77 -7.15 2.60
N MET A 82 -15.91 -7.07 1.92
CA MET A 82 -16.11 -6.29 0.70
C MET A 82 -17.14 -5.15 0.83
N LYS A 83 -17.59 -4.80 2.05
CA LYS A 83 -18.67 -3.82 2.29
C LYS A 83 -18.41 -2.39 1.78
N TYR A 84 -17.26 -1.79 2.08
CA TYR A 84 -17.02 -0.37 1.78
C TYR A 84 -16.15 -0.09 0.55
N HIS A 85 -15.26 -1.02 0.18
CA HIS A 85 -14.31 -0.91 -0.93
C HIS A 85 -13.80 -2.27 -1.50
N VAL A 86 -14.16 -2.62 -2.73
CA VAL A 86 -13.81 -3.92 -3.34
C VAL A 86 -12.30 -4.15 -3.38
N GLN A 87 -11.82 -5.27 -2.82
CA GLN A 87 -10.40 -5.54 -2.64
C GLN A 87 -9.59 -5.57 -3.95
N VAL A 88 -10.20 -6.03 -5.04
CA VAL A 88 -9.58 -6.00 -6.38
C VAL A 88 -9.16 -4.59 -6.81
N PHE A 89 -9.85 -3.55 -6.37
CA PHE A 89 -9.52 -2.17 -6.74
C PHE A 89 -8.19 -1.70 -6.17
N ARG A 90 -7.67 -2.37 -5.13
CA ARG A 90 -6.32 -2.16 -4.60
C ARG A 90 -5.23 -2.44 -5.63
N HIS A 91 -5.52 -3.17 -6.70
CA HIS A 91 -4.56 -3.42 -7.79
C HIS A 91 -4.61 -2.38 -8.92
N LEU A 92 -5.62 -1.50 -8.94
CA LEU A 92 -5.78 -0.50 -10.01
C LEU A 92 -4.63 0.51 -10.07
N TYR A 93 -3.78 0.60 -9.03
CA TYR A 93 -2.55 1.41 -9.10
C TYR A 93 -1.67 1.02 -10.30
N CYS A 94 -1.79 -0.22 -10.82
CA CYS A 94 -1.08 -0.66 -12.03
C CYS A 94 -1.37 0.23 -13.24
N LEU A 95 -2.60 0.75 -13.37
CA LEU A 95 -2.99 1.67 -14.43
C LEU A 95 -2.29 3.02 -14.29
N ALA A 96 -1.88 3.40 -13.09
CA ALA A 96 -1.14 4.63 -12.82
C ALA A 96 0.38 4.48 -13.00
N VAL A 97 0.89 3.28 -13.25
CA VAL A 97 2.33 3.03 -13.39
C VAL A 97 2.81 3.49 -14.76
N GLU A 98 3.91 4.25 -14.78
CA GLU A 98 4.65 4.59 -15.99
C GLU A 98 6.15 4.38 -15.79
N LYS A 99 6.88 4.09 -16.88
CA LYS A 99 8.35 4.06 -16.82
C LYS A 99 8.85 5.43 -16.43
N ARG A 100 9.81 5.46 -15.50
CA ARG A 100 10.52 6.69 -15.17
C ARG A 100 11.33 7.10 -16.40
N ALA A 101 11.22 8.36 -16.80
CA ALA A 101 12.20 8.92 -17.72
C ALA A 101 13.58 8.70 -17.09
N ARG A 102 14.50 8.07 -17.83
CA ARG A 102 15.90 8.04 -17.40
C ARG A 102 16.35 9.51 -17.26
N PRO A 103 17.22 9.82 -16.28
CA PRO A 103 17.96 11.08 -16.35
C PRO A 103 18.72 11.18 -17.68
#